data_AF-Q22T36-F1
#
_entry.id   AF-Q22T36-F1
#
_cell.length_a   1.000
_cell.length_b   1.000
_cell.length_c   1.000
_cell.angle_alpha   90.00
_cell.angle_beta   90.00
_cell.angle_gamma   90.00
#
_symmetry.space_group_name_H-M   'P 1'
#
loop_
_entity.id
_entity.type
_entity.pdbx_description
1 polymer ?
#
loop_
_entity_poly.entity_id
_entity_poly.type
_entity_poly.pdbx_seq_one_letter_code
_entity_poly.pdbx_strand_id
1 'polypeptide(L)'
;MSQKNLQAEKIKEQHVNEDKEVKKSKSKKLGYINQAVATICTAIVLICFYQFCNYQENQVKLYETKLDLIKRFDNESKQYIVLKIGYMLATFILILTFSVMVIRIATGRSNPISFQDPKIIITLNRIIQNSLEQGFIFMLNYAFFIYFNCDQIKALKSFVLGCLFIKARYIFLFSYVIGAFTGVTSFRAIGFTLNVIIQVAFALENFGIPVLNIYI
;
A
#
# COMPACT_ATOMS: atom_id res chain seq x y z
N MET A 1 39.83 -11.19 -52.49
CA MET A 1 39.88 -10.72 -51.09
C MET A 1 41.07 -11.39 -50.40
N SER A 2 42.00 -10.63 -49.80
CA SER A 2 43.26 -11.19 -49.24
C SER A 2 42.98 -12.00 -47.96
N GLN A 3 43.70 -13.11 -47.73
CA GLN A 3 43.60 -13.92 -46.51
C GLN A 3 43.76 -13.10 -45.22
N LYS A 4 44.53 -12.00 -45.26
CA LYS A 4 44.68 -11.06 -44.13
C LYS A 4 43.38 -10.36 -43.76
N ASN A 5 42.53 -10.03 -44.74
CA ASN A 5 41.24 -9.37 -44.48
C ASN A 5 40.26 -10.33 -43.80
N LEU A 6 40.27 -11.60 -44.21
CA LEU A 6 39.42 -12.64 -43.62
C LEU A 6 39.77 -12.91 -42.15
N GLN A 7 41.05 -12.82 -41.80
CA GLN A 7 41.54 -13.02 -40.44
C GLN A 7 41.19 -11.83 -39.52
N ALA A 8 41.23 -10.61 -40.04
CA ALA A 8 40.83 -9.41 -39.30
C ALA A 8 39.32 -9.37 -38.99
N GLU A 9 38.47 -9.85 -39.91
CA GLU A 9 37.02 -9.94 -39.68
C GLU A 9 36.66 -10.93 -38.56
N LYS A 10 37.29 -12.11 -38.53
CA LYS A 10 37.06 -13.11 -37.48
C LYS A 10 37.42 -12.60 -36.07
N ILE A 11 38.50 -11.83 -35.96
CA ILE A 11 38.93 -11.24 -34.69
C ILE A 11 37.93 -10.18 -34.21
N LYS A 12 37.39 -9.36 -35.14
CA LYS A 12 36.32 -8.40 -34.81
C LYS A 12 35.04 -9.09 -34.33
N GLU A 13 34.63 -10.18 -34.97
CA GLU A 13 33.44 -10.93 -34.55
C GLU A 13 33.61 -11.57 -33.16
N GLN A 14 34.80 -12.11 -32.85
CA GLN A 14 35.08 -12.66 -31.52
C GLN A 14 35.00 -11.59 -30.42
N HIS A 15 35.61 -10.42 -30.62
CA HIS A 15 35.54 -9.33 -29.63
C HIS A 15 34.11 -8.80 -29.42
N VAL A 16 33.30 -8.72 -30.50
CA VAL A 16 31.88 -8.30 -30.37
C VAL A 16 31.06 -9.32 -29.58
N ASN A 17 31.36 -10.61 -29.69
CA ASN A 17 30.67 -11.65 -28.91
C ASN A 17 31.08 -11.65 -27.45
N GLU A 18 32.38 -11.49 -27.14
CA GLU A 18 32.86 -11.39 -25.74
C GLU A 18 32.23 -10.20 -25.00
N ASP A 19 32.17 -9.03 -25.64
CA ASP A 19 31.54 -7.84 -25.05
C ASP A 19 30.04 -8.03 -24.79
N LYS A 20 29.33 -8.76 -25.67
CA LYS A 20 27.92 -9.10 -25.47
C LYS A 20 27.74 -10.04 -24.29
N GLU A 21 28.61 -11.04 -24.12
CA GLU A 21 28.55 -11.97 -22.98
C GLU A 21 28.87 -11.28 -21.65
N VAL A 22 29.89 -10.42 -21.61
CA VAL A 22 30.24 -9.66 -20.41
C VAL A 22 29.12 -8.71 -19.99
N LYS A 23 28.48 -8.02 -20.95
CA LYS A 23 27.28 -7.19 -20.68
C LYS A 23 26.10 -8.02 -20.18
N LYS A 24 25.87 -9.20 -20.76
CA LYS A 24 24.81 -10.12 -20.33
C LYS A 24 25.04 -10.66 -18.92
N SER A 25 26.31 -10.96 -18.57
CA SER A 25 26.74 -11.38 -17.23
C SER A 25 26.56 -10.27 -16.17
N LYS A 26 27.02 -9.04 -16.48
CA LYS A 26 26.83 -7.88 -15.58
C LYS A 26 25.34 -7.55 -15.38
N SER A 27 24.54 -7.62 -16.45
CA SER A 27 23.07 -7.45 -16.37
C SER A 27 22.42 -8.50 -15.46
N LYS A 28 22.85 -9.76 -15.51
CA LYS A 28 22.34 -10.81 -14.62
C LYS A 28 22.71 -10.55 -13.16
N LYS A 29 23.98 -10.24 -12.87
CA LYS A 29 24.43 -9.89 -11.50
C LYS A 29 23.65 -8.72 -10.91
N LEU A 30 23.43 -7.67 -11.69
CA LEU A 30 22.66 -6.50 -11.26
C LEU A 30 21.19 -6.86 -10.98
N GLY A 31 20.61 -7.77 -11.77
CA GLY A 31 19.27 -8.32 -11.54
C GLY A 31 19.14 -9.04 -10.19
N TYR A 32 20.12 -9.90 -9.85
CA TYR A 32 20.12 -10.61 -8.57
C TYR A 32 20.26 -9.68 -7.36
N ILE A 33 21.13 -8.67 -7.43
CA ILE A 33 21.30 -7.68 -6.35
C ILE A 33 20.00 -6.91 -6.14
N ASN A 34 19.37 -6.44 -7.22
CA ASN A 34 18.10 -5.72 -7.13
C ASN A 34 16.97 -6.60 -6.56
N GLN A 35 16.94 -7.89 -6.91
CA GLN A 35 15.99 -8.85 -6.36
C GLN A 35 16.23 -9.11 -4.87
N ALA A 36 17.49 -9.25 -4.45
CA ALA A 36 17.86 -9.39 -3.04
C ALA A 36 17.45 -8.16 -2.21
N VAL A 37 17.79 -6.94 -2.68
CA VAL A 37 17.40 -5.69 -2.02
C VAL A 37 15.88 -5.57 -1.94
N ALA A 38 15.15 -5.86 -3.01
CA ALA A 38 13.69 -5.86 -3.00
C ALA A 38 13.11 -6.85 -1.98
N THR A 39 13.73 -8.02 -1.84
CA THR A 39 13.29 -9.07 -0.90
C THR A 39 13.54 -8.63 0.54
N ILE A 40 14.70 -8.04 0.83
CA ILE A 40 15.05 -7.49 2.15
C ILE A 40 14.10 -6.34 2.51
N CYS A 41 13.85 -5.40 1.60
CA CYS A 41 12.88 -4.33 1.82
C CYS A 41 11.47 -4.87 2.06
N THR A 42 11.04 -5.90 1.31
CA THR A 42 9.73 -6.54 1.51
C THR A 42 9.65 -7.20 2.90
N ALA A 43 10.71 -7.89 3.32
CA ALA A 43 10.78 -8.50 4.65
C ALA A 43 10.73 -7.44 5.77
N ILE A 44 11.44 -6.33 5.65
CA ILE A 44 11.37 -5.22 6.61
C ILE A 44 9.96 -4.67 6.71
N VAL A 45 9.29 -4.42 5.56
CA VAL A 45 7.92 -3.92 5.55
C VAL A 45 6.95 -4.92 6.19
N LEU A 46 7.14 -6.23 5.95
CA LEU A 46 6.34 -7.28 6.59
C LEU A 46 6.57 -7.35 8.10
N ILE A 47 7.82 -7.20 8.57
CA ILE A 47 8.15 -7.15 10.00
C ILE A 47 7.53 -5.92 10.66
N CYS A 48 7.67 -4.74 10.04
CA CYS A 48 7.04 -3.51 10.53
C CYS A 48 5.52 -3.64 10.57
N PHE A 49 4.92 -4.28 9.57
CA PHE A 49 3.49 -4.52 9.55
C PHE A 49 3.05 -5.50 10.63
N TYR A 50 3.78 -6.60 10.84
CA TYR A 50 3.53 -7.55 11.92
C TYR A 50 3.62 -6.88 13.30
N GLN A 51 4.68 -6.09 13.54
CA GLN A 51 4.83 -5.33 14.78
C GLN A 51 3.70 -4.32 14.97
N PHE A 52 3.27 -3.65 13.89
CA PHE A 52 2.12 -2.75 13.92
C PHE A 52 0.81 -3.49 14.24
N CYS A 53 0.57 -4.67 13.65
CA CYS A 53 -0.59 -5.50 13.95
C CYS A 53 -0.64 -5.90 15.43
N ASN A 54 0.48 -6.37 15.99
CA ASN A 54 0.58 -6.73 17.40
C ASN A 54 0.38 -5.53 18.33
N TYR A 55 0.89 -4.34 17.95
CA TYR A 55 0.64 -3.12 18.69
C TYR A 55 -0.86 -2.77 18.73
N GLN A 56 -1.57 -2.96 17.62
CA GLN A 56 -3.01 -2.63 17.52
C GLN A 56 -3.89 -3.58 18.33
N GLU A 57 -3.58 -4.88 18.37
CA GLU A 57 -4.34 -5.84 19.18
C GLU A 57 -4.29 -5.48 20.68
N ASN A 58 -3.13 -5.03 21.16
CA ASN A 58 -2.97 -4.52 22.51
C ASN A 58 -3.72 -3.19 22.73
N GLN A 59 -3.90 -2.37 21.69
CA GLN A 59 -4.69 -1.13 21.77
C GLN A 59 -6.19 -1.40 21.83
N VAL A 60 -6.72 -2.37 21.08
CA VAL A 60 -8.16 -2.70 21.11
C VAL A 60 -8.61 -3.13 22.52
N LYS A 61 -7.80 -3.96 23.19
CA LYS A 61 -8.04 -4.33 24.61
C LYS A 61 -7.98 -3.11 25.55
N LEU A 62 -7.14 -2.13 25.24
CA LEU A 62 -7.05 -0.86 25.97
C LEU A 62 -8.25 0.07 25.69
N TYR A 63 -8.84 0.00 24.50
CA TYR A 63 -10.04 0.78 24.12
C TYR A 63 -11.31 0.22 24.76
N GLU A 64 -11.42 -1.09 24.95
CA GLU A 64 -12.46 -1.68 25.81
C GLU A 64 -12.40 -1.12 27.24
N THR A 65 -11.21 -0.78 27.74
CA THR A 65 -11.02 -0.13 29.05
C THR A 65 -11.29 1.39 29.03
N LYS A 66 -11.29 2.04 27.86
CA LYS A 66 -11.60 3.49 27.68
C LYS A 66 -13.02 3.77 27.19
N LEU A 67 -13.92 2.78 27.28
CA LEU A 67 -15.34 2.89 26.92
C LEU A 67 -16.10 4.01 27.67
N ASP A 68 -15.50 4.64 28.69
CA ASP A 68 -16.02 5.85 29.32
C ASP A 68 -16.15 7.04 28.35
N LEU A 69 -15.40 7.08 27.24
CA LEU A 69 -15.57 8.07 26.16
C LEU A 69 -16.88 7.87 25.36
N ILE A 70 -17.47 6.67 25.36
CA ILE A 70 -18.71 6.37 24.60
C ILE A 70 -19.96 6.76 25.41
N LYS A 71 -19.86 6.92 26.73
CA LYS A 71 -20.99 7.30 27.59
C LYS A 71 -21.59 8.66 27.24
N ARG A 72 -20.83 9.55 26.59
CA ARG A 72 -21.32 10.82 26.03
C ARG A 72 -20.87 10.90 24.57
N PHE A 73 -21.56 10.21 23.68
CA PHE A 73 -21.34 10.33 22.23
C PHE A 73 -21.83 11.69 21.70
N ASP A 74 -21.12 12.72 22.10
CA ASP A 74 -21.30 14.12 21.73
C ASP A 74 -20.50 14.47 20.47
N ASN A 75 -20.58 15.74 20.06
CA ASN A 75 -19.89 16.22 18.86
C ASN A 75 -18.36 16.11 18.97
N GLU A 76 -17.80 16.29 20.17
CA GLU A 76 -16.36 16.15 20.40
C GLU A 76 -15.90 14.70 20.19
N SER A 77 -16.65 13.74 20.71
CA SER A 77 -16.38 12.31 20.55
C SER A 77 -16.49 11.86 19.09
N LYS A 78 -17.51 12.35 18.37
CA LYS A 78 -17.69 12.14 16.92
C LYS A 78 -16.49 12.66 16.13
N GLN A 79 -16.08 13.91 16.41
CA GLN A 79 -14.94 14.53 15.76
C GLN A 79 -13.65 13.75 16.04
N TYR A 80 -13.43 13.34 17.30
CA TYR A 80 -12.27 12.55 17.68
C TYR A 80 -12.16 11.25 16.88
N ILE A 81 -13.25 10.51 16.74
CA ILE A 81 -13.29 9.24 16.00
C ILE A 81 -12.97 9.45 14.51
N VAL A 82 -13.59 10.45 13.87
CA VAL A 82 -13.33 10.78 12.46
C VAL A 82 -11.88 11.19 12.27
N LEU A 83 -11.36 12.07 13.12
CA LEU A 83 -9.96 12.50 13.05
C LEU A 83 -9.00 11.35 13.29
N LYS A 84 -9.29 10.44 14.23
CA LYS A 84 -8.42 9.29 14.52
C LYS A 84 -8.23 8.40 13.30
N ILE A 85 -9.32 8.04 12.62
CA ILE A 85 -9.25 7.24 11.39
C ILE A 85 -8.59 8.03 10.25
N GLY A 86 -8.91 9.32 10.12
CA GLY A 86 -8.26 10.21 9.15
C GLY A 86 -6.73 10.29 9.34
N TYR A 87 -6.27 10.41 10.59
CA TYR A 87 -4.85 10.39 10.92
C TYR A 87 -4.20 9.05 10.56
N MET A 88 -4.85 7.91 10.84
CA MET A 88 -4.31 6.60 10.45
C MET A 88 -4.13 6.48 8.93
N LEU A 89 -5.09 6.96 8.15
CA LEU A 89 -5.00 6.99 6.69
C LEU A 89 -3.89 7.94 6.21
N ALA A 90 -3.79 9.13 6.80
CA ALA A 90 -2.75 10.10 6.48
C ALA A 90 -1.35 9.54 6.78
N THR A 91 -1.17 8.89 7.92
CA THR A 91 0.09 8.21 8.28
C THR A 91 0.44 7.10 7.28
N PHE A 92 -0.54 6.30 6.86
CA PHE A 92 -0.33 5.27 5.84
C PHE A 92 0.18 5.88 4.52
N ILE A 93 -0.46 6.94 4.02
CA ILE A 93 -0.07 7.63 2.79
C ILE A 93 1.31 8.29 2.93
N LEU A 94 1.59 8.89 4.09
CA LEU A 94 2.88 9.51 4.38
C LEU A 94 4.02 8.48 4.33
N ILE A 95 3.84 7.31 4.94
CA ILE A 95 4.83 6.22 4.90
C ILE A 95 5.11 5.78 3.46
N LEU A 96 4.08 5.63 2.63
CA LEU A 96 4.25 5.27 1.23
C LEU A 96 4.99 6.34 0.43
N THR A 97 4.61 7.61 0.63
CA THR A 97 5.24 8.74 -0.06
C THR A 97 6.71 8.88 0.34
N PHE A 98 7.00 8.75 1.64
CA PHE A 98 8.36 8.74 2.16
C PHE A 98 9.17 7.57 1.58
N SER A 99 8.57 6.37 1.50
CA SER A 99 9.21 5.20 0.89
C SER A 99 9.58 5.44 -0.58
N VAL A 100 8.71 6.08 -1.37
CA VAL A 100 9.02 6.46 -2.76
C VAL A 100 10.22 7.40 -2.81
N MET A 101 10.26 8.44 -1.96
CA MET A 101 11.38 9.39 -1.92
C MET A 101 12.70 8.72 -1.53
N VAL A 102 12.67 7.85 -0.52
CA VAL A 102 13.86 7.07 -0.09
C VAL A 102 14.38 6.21 -1.23
N ILE A 103 13.51 5.50 -1.96
CA ILE A 103 13.92 4.67 -3.09
C ILE A 103 14.50 5.54 -4.23
N ARG A 104 13.94 6.72 -4.50
CA ARG A 104 14.48 7.64 -5.50
C ARG A 104 15.89 8.12 -5.15
N ILE A 105 16.11 8.50 -3.88
CA ILE A 105 17.43 8.89 -3.38
C ILE A 105 18.41 7.71 -3.50
N ALA A 106 18.01 6.52 -3.04
CA ALA A 106 18.86 5.34 -3.06
C ALA A 106 19.22 4.86 -4.49
N THR A 107 18.33 5.08 -5.46
CA THR A 107 18.57 4.71 -6.87
C THR A 107 19.22 5.81 -7.70
N GLY A 108 19.49 6.98 -7.11
CA GLY A 108 20.02 8.15 -7.83
C GLY A 108 19.06 8.71 -8.88
N ARG A 109 17.77 8.39 -8.80
CA ARG A 109 16.71 8.81 -9.74
C ARG A 109 15.84 9.88 -9.11
N SER A 110 16.45 11.00 -8.76
CA SER A 110 15.76 12.15 -8.15
C SER A 110 14.77 12.83 -9.10
N ASN A 111 15.01 12.80 -10.42
CA ASN A 111 14.11 13.39 -11.42
C ASN A 111 13.37 12.31 -12.25
N PRO A 112 12.03 12.16 -12.10
CA PRO A 112 11.24 11.22 -12.89
C PRO A 112 11.08 11.60 -14.36
N ILE A 113 11.36 12.85 -14.73
CA ILE A 113 11.30 13.31 -16.14
C ILE A 113 12.50 12.78 -16.90
N SER A 114 13.66 12.70 -16.23
CA SER A 114 14.93 12.32 -16.85
C SER A 114 15.15 10.80 -16.90
N PHE A 115 14.50 10.04 -16.02
CA PHE A 115 14.69 8.60 -15.90
C PHE A 115 13.37 7.87 -15.71
N GLN A 116 13.19 6.75 -16.41
CA GLN A 116 12.05 5.87 -16.17
C GLN A 116 12.08 5.35 -14.73
N ASP A 117 10.99 5.50 -13.99
CA ASP A 117 10.92 5.02 -12.60
C ASP A 117 11.07 3.49 -12.54
N PRO A 118 11.80 2.94 -11.55
CA PRO A 118 11.85 1.50 -11.34
C PRO A 118 10.45 0.97 -11.00
N LYS A 119 10.21 -0.31 -11.34
CA LYS A 119 8.89 -0.96 -11.19
C LYS A 119 8.30 -0.82 -9.77
N ILE A 120 9.14 -0.79 -8.74
CA ILE A 120 8.71 -0.58 -7.36
C ILE A 120 8.15 0.83 -7.10
N ILE A 121 8.75 1.89 -7.66
CA ILE A 121 8.25 3.26 -7.52
C ILE A 121 6.93 3.40 -8.27
N ILE A 122 6.83 2.87 -9.50
CA ILE A 122 5.57 2.85 -10.27
C ILE A 122 4.47 2.15 -9.46
N THR A 123 4.82 1.03 -8.82
CA THR A 123 3.89 0.26 -7.98
C THR A 123 3.41 1.08 -6.78
N LEU A 124 4.33 1.67 -6.01
CA LEU A 124 3.98 2.48 -4.84
C LEU A 124 3.16 3.71 -5.22
N ASN A 125 3.49 4.40 -6.30
CA ASN A 125 2.71 5.54 -6.79
C ASN A 125 1.27 5.15 -7.15
N ARG A 126 1.06 3.99 -7.78
CA ARG A 126 -0.29 3.47 -8.05
C ARG A 126 -1.06 3.13 -6.76
N ILE A 127 -0.37 2.63 -5.74
CA ILE A 127 -0.97 2.34 -4.44
C ILE A 127 -1.34 3.64 -3.72
N ILE A 128 -0.47 4.66 -3.75
CA ILE A 128 -0.75 6.00 -3.20
C ILE A 128 -1.96 6.61 -3.87
N GLN A 129 -2.00 6.64 -5.21
CA GLN A 129 -3.11 7.17 -5.97
C GLN A 129 -4.44 6.47 -5.61
N ASN A 130 -4.45 5.14 -5.63
CA ASN A 130 -5.66 4.38 -5.27
C ASN A 130 -6.09 4.64 -3.81
N SER A 131 -5.12 4.79 -2.90
CA SER A 131 -5.40 5.04 -1.48
C SER A 131 -5.90 6.45 -1.22
N LEU A 132 -5.48 7.45 -2.01
CA LEU A 132 -6.02 8.80 -1.99
C LEU A 132 -7.47 8.83 -2.49
N GLU A 133 -7.71 8.26 -3.67
CA GLU A 133 -9.05 8.21 -4.29
C GLU A 133 -10.06 7.53 -3.38
N GLN A 134 -9.75 6.31 -2.94
CA GLN A 134 -10.66 5.53 -2.12
C GLN A 134 -10.67 5.98 -0.65
N GLY A 135 -9.57 6.54 -0.17
CA GLY A 135 -9.49 7.15 1.15
C GLY A 135 -10.40 8.37 1.27
N PHE A 136 -10.45 9.20 0.25
CA PHE A 136 -11.36 10.35 0.17
C PHE A 136 -12.82 9.93 0.22
N ILE A 137 -13.22 8.97 -0.64
CA ILE A 137 -14.60 8.45 -0.68
C ILE A 137 -14.99 7.84 0.68
N PHE A 138 -14.11 7.03 1.25
CA PHE A 138 -14.32 6.43 2.57
C PHE A 138 -14.49 7.50 3.65
N MET A 139 -13.60 8.50 3.72
CA MET A 139 -13.66 9.53 4.77
C MET A 139 -14.92 10.37 4.70
N LEU A 140 -15.42 10.68 3.49
CA LEU A 140 -16.70 11.38 3.33
C LEU A 140 -17.87 10.53 3.84
N ASN A 141 -17.96 9.27 3.39
CA ASN A 141 -19.02 8.36 3.82
C ASN A 141 -18.98 8.10 5.33
N TYR A 142 -17.77 7.92 5.88
CA TYR A 142 -17.53 7.67 7.29
C TYR A 142 -17.90 8.87 8.15
N ALA A 143 -17.46 10.08 7.78
CA ALA A 143 -17.82 11.30 8.51
C ALA A 143 -19.32 11.52 8.47
N PHE A 144 -19.96 11.40 7.30
CA PHE A 144 -21.41 11.53 7.18
C PHE A 144 -22.13 10.54 8.11
N PHE A 145 -21.72 9.27 8.09
CA PHE A 145 -22.29 8.25 8.97
C PHE A 145 -22.16 8.62 10.45
N ILE A 146 -20.95 9.00 10.90
CA ILE A 146 -20.67 9.36 12.30
C ILE A 146 -21.51 10.56 12.77
N TYR A 147 -21.66 11.59 11.94
CA TYR A 147 -22.37 12.80 12.35
C TYR A 147 -23.88 12.64 12.33
N PHE A 148 -24.44 11.98 11.31
CA PHE A 148 -25.88 11.96 11.06
C PHE A 148 -26.60 10.66 11.42
N ASN A 149 -25.94 9.50 11.30
CA ASN A 149 -26.60 8.19 11.38
C ASN A 149 -26.14 7.32 12.56
N CYS A 150 -25.12 7.78 13.28
CA CYS A 150 -24.45 7.01 14.32
C CYS A 150 -25.01 7.33 15.71
N ASP A 151 -25.43 6.27 16.41
CA ASP A 151 -25.71 6.26 17.84
C ASP A 151 -24.51 5.70 18.63
N GLN A 152 -24.61 5.62 19.96
CA GLN A 152 -23.52 5.13 20.82
C GLN A 152 -23.06 3.70 20.47
N ILE A 153 -23.97 2.81 20.11
CA ILE A 153 -23.65 1.41 19.81
C ILE A 153 -22.98 1.32 18.43
N LYS A 154 -23.54 2.03 17.44
CA LYS A 154 -22.99 2.14 16.09
C LYS A 154 -21.62 2.83 16.08
N ALA A 155 -21.33 3.69 17.06
CA ALA A 155 -20.04 4.37 17.17
C ALA A 155 -18.88 3.37 17.28
N LEU A 156 -19.00 2.39 18.19
CA LEU A 156 -17.99 1.36 18.35
C LEU A 156 -17.84 0.51 17.08
N LYS A 157 -18.96 0.04 16.51
CA LYS A 157 -18.95 -0.77 15.29
C LYS A 157 -18.31 -0.04 14.11
N SER A 158 -18.64 1.24 13.94
CA SER A 158 -18.08 2.08 12.88
C SER A 158 -16.59 2.31 13.08
N PHE A 159 -16.12 2.51 14.31
CA PHE A 159 -14.69 2.61 14.60
C PHE A 159 -13.95 1.31 14.25
N VAL A 160 -14.51 0.15 14.58
CA VAL A 160 -13.95 -1.16 14.19
C VAL A 160 -13.90 -1.30 12.66
N LEU A 161 -14.96 -0.93 11.94
CA LEU A 161 -14.95 -0.92 10.48
C LEU A 161 -13.93 0.06 9.90
N GLY A 162 -13.74 1.23 10.51
CA GLY A 162 -12.71 2.18 10.12
C GLY A 162 -11.30 1.59 10.29
N CYS A 163 -11.04 0.91 11.41
CA CYS A 163 -9.80 0.18 11.62
C CYS A 163 -9.62 -0.97 10.60
N LEU A 164 -10.68 -1.69 10.25
CA LEU A 164 -10.66 -2.72 9.22
C LEU A 164 -10.37 -2.14 7.82
N PHE A 165 -10.90 -0.95 7.50
CA PHE A 165 -10.57 -0.25 6.26
C PHE A 165 -9.06 0.06 6.18
N ILE A 166 -8.48 0.58 7.26
CA ILE A 166 -7.03 0.82 7.33
C ILE A 166 -6.26 -0.50 7.14
N LYS A 167 -6.68 -1.60 7.77
CA LYS A 167 -6.07 -2.93 7.58
C LYS A 167 -6.18 -3.41 6.12
N ALA A 168 -7.33 -3.23 5.49
CA ALA A 168 -7.53 -3.57 4.09
C ALA A 168 -6.59 -2.79 3.15
N ARG A 169 -6.21 -1.54 3.51
CA ARG A 169 -5.17 -0.78 2.78
C ARG A 169 -3.79 -1.43 2.85
N TYR A 170 -3.41 -1.94 4.02
CA TYR A 170 -2.15 -2.68 4.14
C TYR A 170 -2.20 -4.00 3.35
N ILE A 171 -3.29 -4.77 3.43
CA ILE A 171 -3.47 -6.00 2.63
C ILE A 171 -3.39 -5.66 1.13
N PHE A 172 -4.01 -4.55 0.70
CA PHE A 172 -3.91 -4.07 -0.67
C PHE A 172 -2.45 -3.73 -1.04
N LEU A 173 -1.72 -2.99 -0.21
CA LEU A 173 -0.30 -2.71 -0.42
C LEU A 173 0.52 -3.99 -0.64
N PHE A 174 0.41 -4.96 0.26
CA PHE A 174 1.18 -6.22 0.16
C PHE A 174 0.81 -7.03 -1.06
N SER A 175 -0.49 -7.26 -1.28
CA SER A 175 -0.98 -8.03 -2.42
C SER A 175 -0.62 -7.38 -3.75
N TYR A 176 -0.62 -6.04 -3.83
CA TYR A 176 -0.20 -5.30 -5.01
C TYR A 176 1.31 -5.47 -5.26
N VAL A 177 2.13 -5.33 -4.22
CA VAL A 177 3.59 -5.51 -4.34
C VAL A 177 3.91 -6.94 -4.77
N ILE A 178 3.30 -7.96 -4.16
CA ILE A 178 3.46 -9.36 -4.56
C ILE A 178 3.02 -9.58 -6.01
N GLY A 179 1.85 -9.05 -6.41
CA GLY A 179 1.36 -9.14 -7.79
C GLY A 179 2.28 -8.45 -8.79
N ALA A 180 2.92 -7.34 -8.41
CA ALA A 180 3.91 -6.67 -9.24
C ALA A 180 5.16 -7.55 -9.44
N PHE A 181 5.61 -8.29 -8.43
CA PHE A 181 6.77 -9.19 -8.56
C PHE A 181 6.45 -10.49 -9.29
N THR A 182 5.32 -11.13 -8.99
CA THR A 182 4.92 -12.42 -9.58
C THR A 182 4.29 -12.28 -10.97
N GLY A 183 3.78 -11.09 -11.33
CA GLY A 183 3.02 -10.86 -12.55
C GLY A 183 1.54 -11.24 -12.44
N VAL A 184 1.11 -11.86 -11.33
CA VAL A 184 -0.28 -12.25 -11.10
C VAL A 184 -1.07 -11.04 -10.61
N THR A 185 -1.70 -10.32 -11.52
CA THR A 185 -2.41 -9.07 -11.22
C THR A 185 -3.65 -9.26 -10.33
N SER A 186 -4.20 -10.47 -10.24
CA SER A 186 -5.40 -10.78 -9.45
C SER A 186 -5.21 -10.63 -7.94
N PHE A 187 -3.98 -10.75 -7.41
CA PHE A 187 -3.75 -10.62 -5.97
C PHE A 187 -4.22 -9.26 -5.41
N ARG A 188 -4.08 -8.18 -6.19
CA ARG A 188 -4.51 -6.83 -5.76
C ARG A 188 -6.02 -6.72 -5.53
N ALA A 189 -6.82 -7.62 -6.12
CA ALA A 189 -8.27 -7.59 -5.99
C ALA A 189 -8.74 -7.92 -4.57
N ILE A 190 -7.96 -8.69 -3.80
CA ILE A 190 -8.33 -9.11 -2.44
C ILE A 190 -8.44 -7.90 -1.52
N GLY A 191 -7.37 -7.10 -1.41
CA GLY A 191 -7.38 -5.90 -0.57
C GLY A 191 -8.32 -4.82 -1.10
N PHE A 192 -8.50 -4.72 -2.42
CA PHE A 192 -9.45 -3.79 -3.02
C PHE A 192 -10.90 -4.16 -2.66
N THR A 193 -11.28 -5.43 -2.79
CA THR A 193 -12.64 -5.91 -2.51
C THR A 193 -13.03 -5.68 -1.06
N LEU A 194 -12.12 -5.95 -0.11
CA LEU A 194 -12.35 -5.68 1.31
C LEU A 194 -12.64 -4.18 1.57
N ASN A 195 -11.89 -3.28 0.93
CA ASN A 195 -12.13 -1.83 1.04
C ASN A 195 -13.49 -1.42 0.45
N VAL A 196 -13.88 -2.02 -0.68
CA VAL A 196 -15.17 -1.72 -1.33
C VAL A 196 -16.34 -2.19 -0.47
N ILE A 197 -16.27 -3.40 0.10
CA ILE A 197 -17.33 -3.93 0.97
C ILE A 197 -17.61 -2.98 2.14
N ILE A 198 -16.56 -2.48 2.81
CA ILE A 198 -16.71 -1.55 3.94
C ILE A 198 -17.34 -0.22 3.48
N GLN A 199 -16.90 0.32 2.35
CA GLN A 199 -17.46 1.56 1.80
C GLN A 199 -18.94 1.39 1.41
N VAL A 200 -19.29 0.26 0.79
CA VAL A 200 -20.68 -0.07 0.43
C VAL A 200 -21.52 -0.22 1.70
N ALA A 201 -21.01 -0.85 2.75
CA ALA A 201 -21.72 -0.96 4.02
C ALA A 201 -22.06 0.42 4.61
N PHE A 202 -21.09 1.36 4.65
CA PHE A 202 -21.36 2.73 5.10
C PHE A 202 -22.31 3.48 4.16
N ALA A 203 -22.19 3.31 2.85
CA ALA A 203 -23.08 3.94 1.89
C ALA A 203 -24.53 3.47 2.07
N LEU A 204 -24.75 2.16 2.21
CA LEU A 204 -26.08 1.58 2.43
C LEU A 204 -26.69 2.06 3.76
N GLU A 205 -25.91 2.10 4.83
CA GLU A 205 -26.34 2.70 6.10
C GLU A 205 -26.72 4.17 5.95
N ASN A 206 -25.97 4.94 5.17
CA ASN A 206 -26.30 6.33 4.89
C ASN A 206 -27.59 6.51 4.06
N PHE A 207 -27.99 5.49 3.30
CA PHE A 207 -29.30 5.43 2.63
C PHE A 207 -30.42 4.86 3.51
N GLY A 208 -30.16 4.58 4.79
CA GLY A 208 -31.15 4.05 5.72
C GLY A 208 -31.33 2.53 5.66
N ILE A 209 -30.44 1.79 4.98
CA ILE A 209 -30.45 0.33 4.93
C ILE A 209 -29.56 -0.20 6.07
N PRO A 210 -30.12 -0.88 7.09
CA PRO A 210 -29.42 -1.19 8.34
C PRO A 210 -28.50 -2.42 8.23
N VAL A 211 -27.39 -2.31 7.51
CA VAL A 211 -26.38 -3.36 7.33
C VAL A 211 -25.60 -3.66 8.62
N LEU A 212 -25.24 -2.65 9.42
CA LEU A 212 -24.47 -2.76 10.66
C LEU A 212 -25.24 -3.41 11.82
N ASN A 213 -26.55 -3.55 11.69
CA ASN A 213 -27.39 -4.26 12.65
C ASN A 213 -27.39 -5.78 12.42
N ILE A 214 -27.00 -6.24 11.24
CA ILE A 214 -27.17 -7.65 10.81
C ILE A 214 -25.92 -8.49 11.07
N TYR A 215 -24.73 -7.88 11.13
CA TYR A 215 -23.47 -8.61 10.95
C TYR A 215 -22.48 -8.62 12.14
N ILE A 216 -22.78 -7.97 13.28
CA ILE A 216 -21.94 -8.02 14.50
C ILE A 216 -22.82 -7.95 15.75
#